data_AF-A0A2K8KNM8-F1
#
_entry.id   AF-A0A2K8KNM8-F1
#
_cell.length_a   1.000
_cell.length_b   1.000
_cell.length_c   1.000
_cell.angle_alpha   90.00
_cell.angle_beta   90.00
_cell.angle_gamma   90.00
#
_symmetry.space_group_name_H-M   'P 1'
#
loop_
_entity.id
_entity.type
_entity.pdbx_description
1 polymer ?
#
loop_
_entity_poly.entity_id
_entity_poly.type
_entity_poly.pdbx_seq_one_letter_code
_entity_poly.pdbx_strand_id
1 'polypeptide(L)'
;MSVKITLRDIVEINKVLTQKNYASQVEFNAYLDVIGDYLDVTFFENSAITEKLTQYAEQSERNLDMKFFVKTDVDLSVNQLNDYMLNCKRALEKALYGDWTTFKFYIFAEVKSIVRYYLEKTYEYEALMDFETLYGIKTIEFHQQNETFKYLYSVFDKFTYIARYLNDRYVKNQKNDLNELTLKFYNDFVNYINFLTKDEEANNVLKSTLDKITSSKAWHFIRRLRNNLEHDFSNPSRKYNISFSLQLLFIIIGRIMLVLRKTLKTDLEMKQIFEVLKNKEK
;
A
#
# COMPACT_ATOMS: atom_id res chain seq x y z
N MET A 1 -6.33 28.39 8.55
CA MET A 1 -6.80 27.74 7.31
C MET A 1 -5.66 26.89 6.79
N SER A 2 -5.78 25.57 6.81
CA SER A 2 -4.77 24.67 6.24
C SER A 2 -4.81 24.78 4.71
N VAL A 3 -3.65 24.98 4.08
CA VAL A 3 -3.53 25.01 2.62
C VAL A 3 -3.95 23.64 2.06
N LYS A 4 -4.91 23.62 1.14
CA LYS A 4 -5.39 22.38 0.52
C LYS A 4 -4.32 21.84 -0.41
N ILE A 5 -3.81 20.64 -0.13
CA ILE A 5 -2.82 19.94 -0.98
C ILE A 5 -3.51 19.47 -2.27
N THR A 6 -2.86 19.66 -3.41
CA THR A 6 -3.37 19.37 -4.75
C THR A 6 -2.46 18.42 -5.53
N LEU A 7 -2.93 17.90 -6.67
CA LEU A 7 -2.11 17.09 -7.57
C LEU A 7 -0.87 17.85 -8.06
N ARG A 8 -0.98 19.18 -8.25
CA ARG A 8 0.14 20.03 -8.66
C ARG A 8 1.27 19.97 -7.64
N ASP A 9 0.95 19.99 -6.34
CA ASP A 9 1.95 19.88 -5.28
C ASP A 9 2.67 18.53 -5.35
N ILE A 10 1.94 17.44 -5.61
CA ILE A 10 2.53 16.10 -5.82
C ILE A 10 3.42 16.04 -7.05
N VAL A 11 3.06 16.72 -8.14
CA VAL A 11 3.89 16.82 -9.35
C VAL A 11 5.17 17.61 -9.08
N GLU A 12 5.11 18.70 -8.32
CA GLU A 12 6.31 19.46 -7.94
C GLU A 12 7.21 18.67 -6.99
N ILE A 13 6.64 18.04 -5.96
CA ILE A 13 7.38 17.14 -5.06
C ILE A 13 8.06 16.03 -5.86
N ASN A 14 7.37 15.45 -6.84
CA ASN A 14 7.94 14.46 -7.74
C ASN A 14 9.21 14.97 -8.45
N LYS A 15 9.24 16.23 -8.92
CA LYS A 15 10.42 16.82 -9.56
C LYS A 15 11.55 17.00 -8.55
N VAL A 16 11.25 17.55 -7.39
CA VAL A 16 12.23 17.80 -6.31
C VAL A 16 12.88 16.50 -5.85
N LEU A 17 12.08 15.46 -5.58
CA LEU A 17 12.58 14.15 -5.15
C LEU A 17 13.41 13.46 -6.24
N THR A 18 13.04 13.58 -7.52
CA THR A 18 13.85 13.02 -8.63
C THR A 18 15.23 13.68 -8.71
N GLN A 19 15.27 15.01 -8.57
CA GLN A 19 16.52 15.76 -8.68
C GLN A 19 17.32 15.76 -7.37
N LYS A 20 16.75 15.23 -6.28
CA LYS A 20 17.30 15.32 -4.92
C LYS A 20 17.57 16.77 -4.50
N ASN A 21 16.72 17.69 -4.95
CA ASN A 21 16.84 19.14 -4.75
C ASN A 21 16.14 19.61 -3.47
N TYR A 22 16.33 18.90 -2.36
CA TYR A 22 15.86 19.30 -1.03
C TYR A 22 17.05 19.74 -0.17
N ALA A 23 16.89 20.83 0.56
CA ALA A 23 17.93 21.47 1.37
C ALA A 23 18.27 20.69 2.65
N SER A 24 17.35 19.83 3.14
CA SER A 24 17.57 19.09 4.38
C SER A 24 16.74 17.81 4.49
N GLN A 25 17.11 16.95 5.45
CA GLN A 25 16.33 15.78 5.82
C GLN A 25 14.95 16.16 6.38
N VAL A 26 14.83 17.32 7.03
CA VAL A 26 13.56 17.84 7.56
C VAL A 26 12.61 18.16 6.41
N GLU A 27 13.10 18.83 5.38
CA GLU A 27 12.32 19.13 4.17
C GLU A 27 11.91 17.86 3.44
N PHE A 28 12.83 16.90 3.29
CA PHE A 28 12.49 15.59 2.73
C PHE A 28 11.36 14.91 3.51
N ASN A 29 11.42 14.92 4.84
CA ASN A 29 10.36 14.35 5.68
C ASN A 29 9.03 15.08 5.51
N ALA A 30 9.05 16.42 5.37
CA ALA A 30 7.86 17.21 5.10
C ALA A 30 7.20 16.82 3.77
N TYR A 31 7.99 16.55 2.71
CA TYR A 31 7.45 16.04 1.46
C TYR A 31 6.79 14.67 1.60
N LEU A 32 7.34 13.78 2.42
CA LEU A 32 6.70 12.48 2.68
C LEU A 32 5.36 12.63 3.42
N ASP A 33 5.28 13.57 4.36
CA ASP A 33 4.04 13.89 5.05
C ASP A 33 2.99 14.46 4.09
N VAL A 34 3.38 15.40 3.22
CA VAL A 34 2.49 15.95 2.18
C VAL A 34 1.98 14.88 1.22
N ILE A 35 2.84 13.94 0.80
CA ILE A 35 2.43 12.79 0.00
C ILE A 35 1.41 11.95 0.77
N GLY A 36 1.70 11.61 2.03
CA GLY A 36 0.80 10.81 2.88
C GLY A 36 -0.57 11.45 3.05
N ASP A 37 -0.62 12.73 3.38
CA ASP A 37 -1.86 13.49 3.58
C ASP A 37 -2.67 13.60 2.29
N TYR A 38 -2.01 13.82 1.15
CA TYR A 38 -2.68 13.84 -0.14
C TYR A 38 -3.29 12.49 -0.49
N LEU A 39 -2.59 11.39 -0.22
CA LEU A 39 -3.12 10.04 -0.46
C LEU A 39 -4.33 9.76 0.43
N ASP A 40 -4.28 10.18 1.69
CA ASP A 40 -5.40 10.02 2.63
C ASP A 40 -6.67 10.71 2.11
N VAL A 41 -6.55 11.99 1.75
CA VAL A 41 -7.69 12.76 1.22
C VAL A 41 -8.19 12.18 -0.10
N THR A 42 -7.28 11.79 -1.00
CA THR A 42 -7.63 11.46 -2.39
C THR A 42 -8.14 10.03 -2.55
N PHE A 43 -7.57 9.05 -1.84
CA PHE A 43 -7.90 7.63 -2.00
C PHE A 43 -8.68 7.03 -0.84
N PHE A 44 -8.53 7.55 0.38
CA PHE A 44 -9.09 6.91 1.58
C PHE A 44 -10.31 7.62 2.14
N GLU A 45 -10.37 8.95 2.01
CA GLU A 45 -11.50 9.77 2.48
C GLU A 45 -12.51 10.06 1.37
N ASN A 46 -12.04 10.23 0.12
CA ASN A 46 -12.90 10.50 -1.04
C ASN A 46 -13.22 9.20 -1.82
N SER A 47 -14.50 8.98 -2.17
CA SER A 47 -14.93 7.83 -2.95
C SER A 47 -14.82 8.00 -4.47
N ALA A 48 -14.59 9.21 -5.00
CA ALA A 48 -14.65 9.51 -6.43
C ALA A 48 -13.73 8.64 -7.29
N ILE A 49 -12.47 8.46 -6.86
CA ILE A 49 -11.52 7.58 -7.55
C ILE A 49 -12.03 6.13 -7.53
N THR A 50 -12.52 5.66 -6.37
CA THR A 50 -12.99 4.28 -6.25
C THR A 50 -14.28 4.05 -7.05
N GLU A 51 -15.17 5.05 -7.12
CA GLU A 51 -16.36 5.03 -7.96
C GLU A 51 -15.97 4.87 -9.43
N LYS A 52 -15.00 5.66 -9.90
CA LYS A 52 -14.52 5.56 -11.28
C LYS A 52 -13.84 4.23 -11.57
N LEU A 53 -13.03 3.72 -10.64
CA LEU A 53 -12.41 2.40 -10.74
C LEU A 53 -13.44 1.28 -10.81
N THR A 54 -14.52 1.40 -10.04
CA THR A 54 -15.63 0.43 -10.07
C THR A 54 -16.32 0.47 -11.43
N GLN A 55 -16.67 1.65 -11.94
CA GLN A 55 -17.27 1.80 -13.27
C GLN A 55 -16.37 1.22 -14.37
N TYR A 56 -15.06 1.48 -14.30
CA TYR A 56 -14.09 0.90 -15.24
C TYR A 56 -14.04 -0.63 -15.15
N ALA A 57 -14.04 -1.20 -13.93
CA ALA A 57 -14.08 -2.64 -13.75
C ALA A 57 -15.38 -3.26 -14.30
N GLU A 58 -16.53 -2.62 -14.08
CA GLU A 58 -17.83 -3.05 -14.59
C GLU A 58 -17.90 -2.98 -16.12
N GLN A 59 -17.24 -2.00 -16.76
CA GLN A 59 -17.09 -1.96 -18.22
C GLN A 59 -16.29 -3.16 -18.77
N SER A 60 -15.38 -3.73 -17.99
CA SER A 60 -14.71 -5.00 -18.30
C SER A 60 -15.50 -6.24 -17.85
N GLU A 61 -16.80 -6.08 -17.59
CA GLU A 61 -17.73 -7.10 -17.09
C GLU A 61 -17.25 -7.79 -15.80
N ARG A 62 -16.47 -7.07 -14.99
CA ARG A 62 -16.03 -7.48 -13.66
C ARG A 62 -16.83 -6.72 -12.60
N ASN A 63 -17.95 -7.31 -12.21
CA ASN A 63 -18.84 -6.74 -11.21
C ASN A 63 -18.29 -7.01 -9.81
N LEU A 64 -17.89 -5.95 -9.11
CA LEU A 64 -17.37 -6.05 -7.74
C LEU A 64 -18.46 -5.84 -6.68
N ASP A 65 -19.72 -5.57 -7.06
CA ASP A 65 -20.85 -5.30 -6.15
C ASP A 65 -20.55 -4.19 -5.11
N MET A 66 -19.89 -3.13 -5.56
CA MET A 66 -19.56 -1.99 -4.70
C MET A 66 -20.78 -1.08 -4.54
N LYS A 67 -21.14 -0.76 -3.29
CA LYS A 67 -22.22 0.18 -2.97
C LYS A 67 -21.67 1.55 -2.61
N PHE A 68 -22.14 2.57 -3.33
CA PHE A 68 -21.88 3.99 -3.07
C PHE A 68 -23.20 4.67 -2.73
N PHE A 69 -23.35 5.08 -1.47
CA PHE A 69 -24.61 5.66 -0.97
C PHE A 69 -24.80 7.12 -1.39
N VAL A 70 -23.69 7.82 -1.65
CA VAL A 70 -23.66 9.16 -2.21
C VAL A 70 -22.82 9.06 -3.46
N LYS A 71 -23.41 9.37 -4.63
CA LYS A 71 -22.62 9.50 -5.86
C LYS A 71 -21.79 10.76 -5.73
N THR A 72 -20.51 10.67 -6.07
CA THR A 72 -19.67 11.86 -6.14
C THR A 72 -20.03 12.69 -7.37
N ASP A 73 -20.13 14.00 -7.19
CA ASP A 73 -20.37 14.95 -8.30
C ASP A 73 -19.10 15.19 -9.15
N VAL A 74 -18.04 14.42 -8.90
CA VAL A 74 -16.76 14.56 -9.59
C VAL A 74 -16.71 13.62 -10.78
N ASP A 75 -16.91 14.16 -11.99
CA ASP A 75 -16.72 13.40 -13.23
C ASP A 75 -15.23 13.35 -13.60
N LEU A 76 -14.58 12.23 -13.27
CA LEU A 76 -13.20 11.94 -13.65
C LEU A 76 -13.20 11.14 -14.95
N SER A 77 -12.44 11.58 -15.96
CA SER A 77 -12.14 10.74 -17.13
C SER A 77 -11.17 9.61 -16.78
N VAL A 78 -11.11 8.56 -17.61
CA VAL A 78 -10.15 7.45 -17.42
C VAL A 78 -8.71 7.94 -17.49
N ASN A 79 -8.41 8.90 -18.39
CA ASN A 79 -7.09 9.51 -18.50
C ASN A 79 -6.72 10.31 -17.25
N GLN A 80 -7.66 11.10 -16.72
CA GLN A 80 -7.45 11.82 -15.47
C GLN A 80 -7.19 10.85 -14.31
N LEU A 81 -7.98 9.77 -14.22
CA LEU A 81 -7.77 8.72 -13.22
C LEU A 81 -6.35 8.14 -13.32
N ASN A 82 -5.89 7.81 -14.52
CA ASN A 82 -4.52 7.36 -14.75
C ASN A 82 -3.49 8.40 -14.29
N ASP A 83 -3.67 9.68 -14.62
CA ASP A 83 -2.75 10.74 -14.21
C ASP A 83 -2.66 10.86 -12.68
N TYR A 84 -3.79 10.81 -11.96
CA TYR A 84 -3.81 10.81 -10.50
C TYR A 84 -3.02 9.62 -9.94
N MET A 85 -3.33 8.41 -10.40
CA MET A 85 -2.72 7.19 -9.88
C MET A 85 -1.23 7.10 -10.20
N LEU A 86 -0.84 7.44 -11.43
CA LEU A 86 0.55 7.38 -11.89
C LEU A 86 1.43 8.39 -11.17
N ASN A 87 0.96 9.62 -10.97
CA ASN A 87 1.71 10.63 -10.22
C ASN A 87 1.88 10.25 -8.74
N CYS A 88 0.85 9.65 -8.14
CA CYS A 88 0.92 9.13 -6.78
C CYS A 88 1.85 7.92 -6.66
N LYS A 89 1.80 6.98 -7.60
CA LYS A 89 2.75 5.85 -7.70
C LYS A 89 4.18 6.37 -7.77
N ARG A 90 4.46 7.31 -8.68
CA ARG A 90 5.80 7.90 -8.86
C ARG A 90 6.27 8.64 -7.61
N ALA A 91 5.38 9.36 -6.93
CA ALA A 91 5.72 10.06 -5.69
C ALA A 91 6.12 9.07 -4.59
N LEU A 92 5.33 8.00 -4.41
CA LEU A 92 5.62 6.92 -3.45
C LEU A 92 6.90 6.17 -3.79
N GLU A 93 7.14 5.87 -5.07
CA GLU A 93 8.35 5.23 -5.52
C GLU A 93 9.59 6.04 -5.18
N LYS A 94 9.59 7.34 -5.52
CA LYS A 94 10.71 8.23 -5.22
C LYS A 94 10.88 8.45 -3.72
N ALA A 95 9.78 8.59 -3.00
CA ALA A 95 9.80 8.67 -1.55
C ALA A 95 10.49 7.46 -0.92
N LEU A 96 10.02 6.25 -1.23
CA LEU A 96 10.45 5.01 -0.57
C LEU A 96 11.80 4.48 -1.08
N TYR A 97 12.15 4.75 -2.35
CA TYR A 97 13.29 4.14 -3.03
C TYR A 97 14.30 5.13 -3.65
N GLY A 98 13.99 6.43 -3.70
CA GLY A 98 14.93 7.45 -4.20
C GLY A 98 16.14 7.68 -3.28
N ASP A 99 15.94 7.44 -1.99
CA ASP A 99 16.99 7.32 -0.97
C ASP A 99 16.94 5.93 -0.34
N TRP A 100 18.07 5.23 -0.35
CA TRP A 100 18.21 3.87 0.18
C TRP A 100 17.86 3.78 1.68
N THR A 101 17.91 4.90 2.40
CA THR A 101 17.65 5.00 3.84
C THR A 101 16.17 5.15 4.23
N THR A 102 15.27 5.53 3.32
CA THR A 102 13.91 5.98 3.69
C THR A 102 13.07 4.92 4.38
N PHE A 103 13.05 3.68 3.89
CA PHE A 103 12.39 2.55 4.53
C PHE A 103 13.42 1.47 4.86
N LYS A 104 14.30 1.74 5.83
CA LYS A 104 15.39 0.86 6.22
C LYS A 104 15.07 0.18 7.55
N PHE A 105 14.20 -0.82 7.47
CA PHE A 105 13.90 -1.73 8.57
C PHE A 105 14.38 -3.13 8.23
N TYR A 106 15.36 -3.66 8.97
CA TYR A 106 15.89 -4.99 8.70
C TYR A 106 14.81 -6.08 8.83
N ILE A 107 13.86 -5.89 9.76
CA ILE A 107 12.74 -6.81 9.97
C ILE A 107 11.78 -6.87 8.77
N PHE A 108 11.69 -5.81 7.97
CA PHE A 108 10.83 -5.71 6.78
C PHE A 108 11.61 -5.74 5.47
N ALA A 109 12.84 -6.26 5.47
CA ALA A 109 13.68 -6.32 4.27
C ALA A 109 13.00 -7.11 3.15
N GLU A 110 12.35 -8.25 3.45
CA GLU A 110 11.62 -9.05 2.47
C GLU A 110 10.44 -8.27 1.87
N VAL A 111 9.68 -7.56 2.71
CA VAL A 111 8.56 -6.71 2.25
C VAL A 111 9.05 -5.62 1.29
N LYS A 112 10.13 -4.92 1.66
CA LYS A 112 10.75 -3.92 0.78
C LYS A 112 11.19 -4.52 -0.55
N SER A 113 11.75 -5.72 -0.53
CA SER A 113 12.16 -6.44 -1.75
C SER A 113 10.99 -6.83 -2.63
N ILE A 114 9.86 -7.30 -2.07
CA ILE A 114 8.64 -7.62 -2.84
C ILE A 114 8.11 -6.38 -3.55
N VAL A 115 8.01 -5.26 -2.84
CA VAL A 115 7.49 -4.01 -3.39
C VAL A 115 8.45 -3.42 -4.44
N ARG A 116 9.77 -3.53 -4.23
CA ARG A 116 10.76 -3.16 -5.24
C ARG A 116 10.67 -4.03 -6.49
N TYR A 117 10.52 -5.34 -6.33
CA TYR A 117 10.36 -6.26 -7.44
C TYR A 117 9.11 -5.93 -8.27
N TYR A 118 8.01 -5.56 -7.62
CA TYR A 118 6.83 -5.04 -8.34
C TYR A 118 7.18 -3.81 -9.18
N LEU A 119 7.91 -2.83 -8.64
CA LEU A 119 8.31 -1.64 -9.39
C LEU A 119 9.16 -1.99 -10.60
N GLU A 120 10.17 -2.84 -10.42
CA GLU A 120 11.02 -3.35 -11.50
C GLU A 120 10.18 -4.05 -12.59
N LYS A 121 9.24 -4.92 -12.19
CA LYS A 121 8.28 -5.55 -13.11
C LYS A 121 7.44 -4.52 -13.88
N THR A 122 6.98 -3.43 -13.25
CA THR A 122 6.19 -2.41 -13.96
C THR A 122 6.97 -1.65 -15.02
N TYR A 123 8.31 -1.68 -14.99
CA TYR A 123 9.16 -1.11 -16.03
C TYR A 123 9.48 -2.10 -17.15
N GLU A 124 9.45 -3.39 -16.86
CA GLU A 124 9.74 -4.47 -17.80
C GLU A 124 8.50 -4.89 -18.61
N TYR A 125 7.33 -4.95 -17.96
CA TYR A 125 6.09 -5.47 -18.56
C TYR A 125 5.04 -4.38 -18.74
N GLU A 126 4.84 -3.95 -19.99
CA GLU A 126 3.88 -2.89 -20.37
C GLU A 126 2.45 -3.20 -19.89
N ALA A 127 2.04 -4.47 -19.95
CA ALA A 127 0.71 -4.92 -19.53
C ALA A 127 0.39 -4.58 -18.06
N LEU A 128 1.38 -4.36 -17.19
CA LEU A 128 1.13 -3.96 -15.80
C LEU A 128 0.74 -2.49 -15.65
N MET A 129 1.01 -1.67 -16.66
CA MET A 129 0.74 -0.23 -16.69
C MET A 129 -0.28 0.17 -17.75
N ASP A 130 -0.49 -0.66 -18.78
CA ASP A 130 -1.52 -0.47 -19.80
C ASP A 130 -2.92 -0.56 -19.19
N PHE A 131 -3.68 0.53 -19.25
CA PHE A 131 -5.08 0.61 -18.78
C PHE A 131 -6.09 0.65 -19.95
N GLU A 132 -5.63 0.55 -21.19
CA GLU A 132 -6.48 0.59 -22.38
C GLU A 132 -6.78 -0.81 -22.89
N THR A 133 -5.78 -1.69 -22.90
CA THR A 133 -5.92 -3.04 -23.48
C THR A 133 -6.63 -4.00 -22.53
N LEU A 134 -7.67 -4.68 -23.02
CA LEU A 134 -8.31 -5.79 -22.29
C LEU A 134 -7.70 -7.13 -22.71
N TYR A 135 -7.32 -7.95 -21.73
CA TYR A 135 -6.64 -9.23 -21.94
C TYR A 135 -7.56 -10.42 -21.66
N GLY A 136 -7.57 -11.40 -22.57
CA GLY A 136 -8.32 -12.64 -22.38
C GLY A 136 -7.61 -13.57 -21.39
N ILE A 137 -8.36 -14.47 -20.74
CA ILE A 137 -7.82 -15.36 -19.70
C ILE A 137 -6.65 -16.22 -20.18
N LYS A 138 -6.59 -16.53 -21.48
CA LYS A 138 -5.54 -17.37 -22.07
C LYS A 138 -4.26 -16.60 -22.45
N THR A 139 -4.24 -15.27 -22.29
CA THR A 139 -3.07 -14.47 -22.69
C THR A 139 -2.08 -14.34 -21.55
N ILE A 140 -0.81 -14.12 -21.91
CA ILE A 140 0.28 -14.00 -20.94
C ILE A 140 0.06 -12.79 -20.04
N GLU A 141 -0.41 -11.69 -20.61
CA GLU A 141 -0.62 -10.40 -19.93
C GLU A 141 -1.67 -10.51 -18.82
N PHE A 142 -2.76 -11.24 -19.06
CA PHE A 142 -3.76 -11.52 -18.03
C PHE A 142 -3.13 -12.27 -16.83
N HIS A 143 -2.33 -13.30 -17.10
CA HIS A 143 -1.66 -14.06 -16.06
C HIS A 143 -0.60 -13.22 -15.32
N GLN A 144 0.16 -12.40 -16.05
CA GLN A 144 1.13 -11.47 -15.48
C GLN A 144 0.48 -10.45 -14.54
N GLN A 145 -0.64 -9.85 -14.94
CA GLN A 145 -1.38 -8.94 -14.07
C GLN A 145 -1.87 -9.65 -12.79
N ASN A 146 -2.46 -10.84 -12.92
CA ASN A 146 -3.00 -11.59 -11.79
C ASN A 146 -1.93 -12.10 -10.83
N GLU A 147 -0.84 -12.66 -11.34
CA GLU A 147 0.31 -13.11 -10.55
C GLU A 147 0.90 -11.93 -9.77
N THR A 148 1.13 -10.81 -10.46
CA THR A 148 1.69 -9.60 -9.87
C THR A 148 0.77 -9.05 -8.77
N PHE A 149 -0.56 -9.06 -9.00
CA PHE A 149 -1.52 -8.63 -7.99
C PHE A 149 -1.46 -9.50 -6.73
N LYS A 150 -1.50 -10.84 -6.91
CA LYS A 150 -1.47 -11.79 -5.78
C LYS A 150 -0.15 -11.69 -5.00
N TYR A 151 0.98 -11.60 -5.71
CA TYR A 151 2.28 -11.47 -5.07
C TYR A 151 2.41 -10.16 -4.30
N LEU A 152 1.98 -9.03 -4.89
CA LEU A 152 1.99 -7.75 -4.20
C LEU A 152 1.03 -7.74 -3.00
N TYR A 153 -0.14 -8.37 -3.12
CA TYR A 153 -1.12 -8.47 -2.02
C TYR A 153 -0.56 -9.27 -0.83
N SER A 154 0.29 -10.27 -1.08
CA SER A 154 0.92 -11.07 -0.01
C SER A 154 1.76 -10.25 0.98
N VAL A 155 2.09 -9.00 0.65
CA VAL A 155 2.77 -8.04 1.55
C VAL A 155 1.99 -7.86 2.86
N PHE A 156 0.65 -7.86 2.84
CA PHE A 156 -0.15 -7.75 4.06
C PHE A 156 0.06 -8.94 5.01
N ASP A 157 0.10 -10.14 4.45
CA ASP A 157 0.32 -11.37 5.22
C ASP A 157 1.74 -11.37 5.80
N LYS A 158 2.74 -10.95 4.99
CA LYS A 158 4.13 -10.82 5.42
C LYS A 158 4.31 -9.81 6.55
N PHE A 159 3.70 -8.63 6.46
CA PHE A 159 3.73 -7.66 7.55
C PHE A 159 3.19 -8.25 8.85
N THR A 160 2.03 -8.90 8.78
CA THR A 160 1.34 -9.48 9.95
C THR A 160 2.15 -10.61 10.58
N TYR A 161 2.69 -11.48 9.73
CA TYR A 161 3.54 -12.59 10.14
C TYR A 161 4.78 -12.10 10.89
N ILE A 162 5.50 -11.11 10.33
CA ILE A 162 6.69 -10.54 10.95
C ILE A 162 6.35 -9.90 12.30
N ALA A 163 5.31 -9.06 12.35
CA ALA A 163 4.87 -8.40 13.58
C ALA A 163 4.55 -9.44 14.67
N ARG A 164 3.73 -10.45 14.33
CA ARG A 164 3.38 -11.52 15.27
C ARG A 164 4.59 -12.32 15.72
N TYR A 165 5.43 -12.74 14.80
CA TYR A 165 6.63 -13.52 15.13
C TYR A 165 7.51 -12.78 16.14
N LEU A 166 7.74 -11.49 15.92
CA LEU A 166 8.52 -10.66 16.83
C LEU A 166 7.82 -10.50 18.18
N ASN A 167 6.51 -10.24 18.20
CA ASN A 167 5.75 -10.11 19.43
C ASN A 167 5.72 -11.41 20.25
N ASP A 168 5.42 -12.54 19.60
CA ASP A 168 5.36 -13.84 20.27
C ASP A 168 6.75 -14.22 20.81
N ARG A 169 7.82 -13.94 20.05
CA ARG A 169 9.20 -14.21 20.46
C ARG A 169 9.72 -13.32 21.59
N TYR A 170 9.45 -12.01 21.56
CA TYR A 170 10.11 -11.04 22.44
C TYR A 170 9.20 -10.43 23.52
N VAL A 171 7.88 -10.48 23.34
CA VAL A 171 6.92 -9.88 24.28
C VAL A 171 6.19 -10.96 25.07
N LYS A 172 5.71 -12.01 24.39
CA LYS A 172 4.97 -13.10 25.03
C LYS A 172 5.84 -14.27 25.47
N ASN A 173 7.07 -14.36 24.96
CA ASN A 173 8.00 -15.48 25.18
C ASN A 173 7.38 -16.84 24.84
N GLN A 174 6.64 -16.91 23.73
CA GLN A 174 5.94 -18.09 23.24
C GLN A 174 6.52 -18.55 21.90
N LYS A 175 6.80 -19.85 21.79
CA LYS A 175 7.02 -20.51 20.51
C LYS A 175 5.66 -21.02 20.02
N ASN A 176 4.94 -20.17 19.30
CA ASN A 176 3.70 -20.58 18.65
C ASN A 176 4.01 -21.18 17.28
N ASP A 177 3.32 -22.26 16.92
CA ASP A 177 3.26 -22.70 15.53
C ASP A 177 2.43 -21.68 14.74
N LEU A 178 3.11 -20.90 13.89
CA LEU A 178 2.48 -19.83 13.14
C LEU A 178 1.66 -20.35 11.95
N ASN A 179 1.74 -21.65 11.65
CA ASN A 179 1.08 -22.26 10.50
C ASN A 179 -0.43 -22.48 10.68
N GLU A 180 -0.95 -22.42 11.91
CA GLU A 180 -2.34 -22.84 12.20
C GLU A 180 -3.38 -21.72 12.21
N LEU A 181 -2.99 -20.45 11.99
CA LEU A 181 -3.90 -19.32 12.22
C LEU A 181 -4.07 -18.40 11.01
N THR A 182 -5.33 -18.13 10.67
CA THR A 182 -5.74 -17.17 9.64
C THR A 182 -5.49 -15.73 10.13
N LEU A 183 -4.28 -15.22 9.92
CA LEU A 183 -3.89 -13.85 10.27
C LEU A 183 -4.63 -12.82 9.41
N LYS A 184 -5.13 -11.75 10.03
CA LYS A 184 -5.80 -10.63 9.36
C LYS A 184 -5.04 -9.33 9.63
N PHE A 185 -4.29 -8.86 8.63
CA PHE A 185 -3.44 -7.66 8.74
C PHE A 185 -4.10 -6.49 9.49
N TYR A 186 -5.27 -6.04 9.06
CA TYR A 186 -5.91 -4.85 9.65
C TYR A 186 -6.44 -5.04 11.08
N ASN A 187 -6.67 -6.28 11.52
CA ASN A 187 -7.11 -6.55 12.89
C ASN A 187 -5.93 -6.80 13.83
N ASP A 188 -4.90 -7.45 13.32
CA ASP A 188 -3.88 -8.09 14.15
C ASP A 188 -2.57 -7.30 14.17
N PHE A 189 -2.20 -6.67 13.05
CA PHE A 189 -0.87 -6.11 12.84
C PHE A 189 -0.50 -5.03 13.87
N VAL A 190 -1.38 -4.05 14.11
CA VAL A 190 -1.12 -2.96 15.07
C VAL A 190 -0.86 -3.50 16.47
N ASN A 191 -1.68 -4.47 16.90
CA ASN A 191 -1.57 -5.07 18.22
C ASN A 191 -0.26 -5.82 18.41
N TYR A 192 0.28 -6.41 17.33
CA TYR A 192 1.56 -7.11 17.40
C TYR A 192 2.78 -6.21 17.19
N ILE A 193 2.66 -5.07 16.50
CA ILE A 193 3.81 -4.21 16.21
C ILE A 193 3.97 -3.04 17.19
N ASN A 194 2.96 -2.77 18.04
CA ASN A 194 2.93 -1.60 18.93
C ASN A 194 4.18 -1.43 19.81
N PHE A 195 4.80 -2.52 20.26
CA PHE A 195 6.00 -2.47 21.12
C PHE A 195 7.24 -1.92 20.39
N LEU A 196 7.20 -1.82 19.06
CA LEU A 196 8.23 -1.22 18.22
C LEU A 196 7.92 0.22 17.79
N THR A 197 6.79 0.81 18.22
CA THR A 197 6.51 2.22 17.94
C THR A 197 7.39 3.12 18.80
N LYS A 198 7.66 4.34 18.32
CA LYS A 198 8.51 5.31 19.03
C LYS A 198 7.95 5.65 20.41
N ASP A 199 6.66 5.91 20.46
CA ASP A 199 5.89 6.29 21.65
C ASP A 199 4.39 6.00 21.41
N GLU A 200 3.55 6.39 22.37
CA GLU A 200 2.10 6.22 22.31
C GLU A 200 1.46 7.08 21.20
N GLU A 201 1.95 8.30 20.98
CA GLU A 201 1.46 9.20 19.93
C GLU A 201 1.72 8.59 18.55
N ALA A 202 2.93 8.08 18.31
CA ALA A 202 3.29 7.37 17.11
C ALA A 202 2.43 6.11 16.89
N ASN A 203 2.09 5.38 17.96
CA ASN A 203 1.17 4.25 17.87
C ASN A 203 -0.24 4.70 17.46
N ASN A 204 -0.74 5.80 18.02
CA ASN A 204 -2.03 6.36 17.65
C ASN A 204 -2.08 6.84 16.19
N VAL A 205 -1.00 7.46 15.70
CA VAL A 205 -0.85 7.83 14.28
C VAL A 205 -0.85 6.60 13.38
N LEU A 206 -0.13 5.54 13.77
CA LEU A 206 -0.13 4.28 13.01
C LEU A 206 -1.52 3.66 12.94
N LYS A 207 -2.17 3.51 14.10
CA LYS A 207 -3.51 2.92 14.22
C LYS A 207 -4.54 3.70 13.41
N SER A 208 -4.62 5.02 13.63
CA SER A 208 -5.57 5.89 12.91
C SER A 208 -5.37 5.86 11.39
N THR A 209 -4.12 5.82 10.92
CA THR A 209 -3.83 5.70 9.48
C THR A 209 -4.33 4.36 8.93
N LEU A 210 -4.07 3.26 9.64
CA LEU A 210 -4.52 1.93 9.20
C LEU A 210 -6.04 1.78 9.26
N ASP A 211 -6.69 2.33 10.29
CA ASP A 211 -8.15 2.36 10.40
C ASP A 211 -8.78 3.16 9.25
N LYS A 212 -8.21 4.32 8.91
CA LYS A 212 -8.61 5.13 7.75
C LYS A 212 -8.53 4.32 6.46
N ILE A 213 -7.40 3.67 6.19
CA ILE A 213 -7.23 2.80 5.02
C ILE A 213 -8.27 1.68 5.03
N THR A 214 -8.46 0.97 6.14
CA THR A 214 -9.35 -0.20 6.25
C THR A 214 -10.81 0.16 6.02
N SER A 215 -11.23 1.32 6.50
CA SER A 215 -12.60 1.82 6.36
C SER A 215 -12.89 2.40 4.96
N SER A 216 -11.86 2.63 4.16
CA SER A 216 -11.98 3.27 2.85
C SER A 216 -12.64 2.38 1.79
N LYS A 217 -13.32 3.03 0.84
CA LYS A 217 -13.84 2.35 -0.35
C LYS A 217 -12.72 1.75 -1.20
N ALA A 218 -11.56 2.39 -1.27
CA ALA A 218 -10.38 1.88 -1.97
C ALA A 218 -9.93 0.51 -1.44
N TRP A 219 -9.88 0.34 -0.11
CA TRP A 219 -9.54 -0.96 0.47
C TRP A 219 -10.61 -2.01 0.17
N HIS A 220 -11.89 -1.65 0.31
CA HIS A 220 -12.98 -2.57 -0.01
C HIS A 220 -12.98 -3.03 -1.46
N PHE A 221 -12.66 -2.12 -2.40
CA PHE A 221 -12.47 -2.43 -3.82
C PHE A 221 -11.38 -3.49 -4.01
N ILE A 222 -10.19 -3.27 -3.43
CA ILE A 222 -9.06 -4.20 -3.53
C ILE A 222 -9.36 -5.56 -2.90
N ARG A 223 -10.05 -5.60 -1.75
CA ARG A 223 -10.46 -6.86 -1.10
C ARG A 223 -11.47 -7.64 -1.95
N ARG A 224 -12.47 -6.96 -2.53
CA ARG A 224 -13.46 -7.60 -3.40
C ARG A 224 -12.80 -8.11 -4.68
N LEU A 225 -11.87 -7.36 -5.25
CA LEU A 225 -11.10 -7.80 -6.42
C LEU A 225 -10.26 -9.04 -6.12
N ARG A 226 -9.56 -9.09 -4.98
CA ARG A 226 -8.82 -10.30 -4.56
C ARG A 226 -9.75 -11.51 -4.54
N ASN A 227 -10.89 -11.39 -3.86
CA ASN A 227 -11.84 -12.49 -3.76
C ASN A 227 -12.33 -12.94 -5.14
N ASN A 228 -12.63 -12.00 -6.04
CA ASN A 228 -13.03 -12.29 -7.42
C ASN A 228 -11.90 -13.00 -8.21
N LEU A 229 -10.63 -12.63 -8.00
CA LEU A 229 -9.46 -13.28 -8.62
C LEU A 229 -9.11 -14.66 -8.05
N GLU A 230 -9.59 -14.99 -6.86
CA GLU A 230 -9.32 -16.26 -6.17
C GLU A 230 -10.48 -17.25 -6.28
N HIS A 231 -11.72 -16.76 -6.27
CA HIS A 231 -12.91 -17.58 -6.05
C HIS A 231 -13.96 -17.50 -7.16
N ASP A 232 -13.92 -16.47 -8.02
CA ASP A 232 -14.90 -16.38 -9.11
C ASP A 232 -14.38 -17.06 -10.38
N PHE A 233 -15.23 -17.91 -10.96
CA PHE A 233 -14.96 -18.51 -12.27
C PHE A 233 -14.91 -17.39 -13.32
N SER A 234 -13.71 -17.11 -13.79
CA SER A 234 -13.50 -16.12 -14.85
C SER A 234 -14.08 -16.67 -16.16
N ASN A 235 -14.93 -15.89 -16.83
CA ASN A 235 -15.58 -16.31 -18.07
C ASN A 235 -14.53 -16.32 -19.21
N PRO A 236 -14.25 -17.48 -19.85
CA PRO A 236 -13.27 -17.60 -20.93
C PRO A 236 -13.51 -16.69 -22.14
N SER A 237 -14.75 -16.23 -22.33
CA SER A 237 -15.14 -15.34 -23.43
C SER A 237 -14.92 -13.85 -23.11
N ARG A 238 -14.60 -13.50 -21.86
CA ARG A 238 -14.40 -12.12 -21.42
C ARG A 238 -12.93 -11.73 -21.44
N LYS A 239 -12.71 -10.42 -21.49
CA LYS A 239 -11.39 -9.80 -21.38
C LYS A 239 -11.38 -8.84 -20.21
N TYR A 240 -10.24 -8.75 -19.53
CA TYR A 240 -10.10 -8.04 -18.26
C TYR A 240 -8.84 -7.18 -18.28
N ASN A 241 -8.85 -6.12 -17.47
CA ASN A 241 -7.66 -5.35 -17.15
C ASN A 241 -7.72 -4.92 -15.68
N ILE A 242 -6.67 -5.20 -14.92
CA ILE A 242 -6.54 -4.83 -13.51
C ILE A 242 -5.34 -3.92 -13.23
N SER A 243 -4.76 -3.26 -14.25
CA SER A 243 -3.60 -2.37 -14.10
C SER A 243 -3.84 -1.23 -13.11
N PHE A 244 -5.01 -0.58 -13.15
CA PHE A 244 -5.37 0.39 -12.11
C PHE A 244 -5.46 -0.24 -10.72
N SER A 245 -5.92 -1.47 -10.62
CA SER A 245 -6.01 -2.15 -9.33
C SER A 245 -4.62 -2.48 -8.76
N LEU A 246 -3.66 -2.83 -9.62
CA LEU A 246 -2.25 -2.96 -9.25
C LEU A 246 -1.69 -1.63 -8.72
N GLN A 247 -1.94 -0.53 -9.42
CA GLN A 247 -1.52 0.80 -8.99
C GLN A 247 -2.14 1.19 -7.64
N LEU A 248 -3.45 0.95 -7.45
CA LEU A 248 -4.12 1.24 -6.18
C LEU A 248 -3.56 0.40 -5.03
N LEU A 249 -3.32 -0.90 -5.26
CA LEU A 249 -2.73 -1.79 -4.28
C LEU A 249 -1.33 -1.30 -3.88
N PHE A 250 -0.51 -0.89 -4.84
CA PHE A 250 0.79 -0.27 -4.57
C PHE A 250 0.65 1.02 -3.74
N ILE A 251 -0.33 1.87 -4.06
CA ILE A 251 -0.58 3.11 -3.31
C ILE A 251 -0.91 2.82 -1.84
N ILE A 252 -1.79 1.83 -1.59
CA ILE A 252 -2.16 1.40 -0.24
C ILE A 252 -0.91 0.90 0.52
N ILE A 253 -0.13 0.00 -0.08
CA ILE A 253 1.08 -0.54 0.54
C ILE A 253 2.12 0.56 0.78
N GLY A 254 2.32 1.45 -0.19
CA GLY A 254 3.25 2.57 -0.09
C GLY A 254 2.87 3.52 1.05
N ARG A 255 1.58 3.84 1.21
CA ARG A 255 1.10 4.65 2.34
C ARG A 255 1.38 3.98 3.69
N ILE A 256 1.18 2.66 3.78
CA ILE A 256 1.50 1.87 4.97
C ILE A 256 2.99 1.94 5.27
N MET A 257 3.85 1.75 4.26
CA MET A 257 5.30 1.87 4.43
C MET A 257 5.72 3.28 4.90
N LEU A 258 5.09 4.34 4.39
CA LEU A 258 5.34 5.71 4.85
C LEU A 258 4.98 5.91 6.33
N VAL A 259 3.82 5.45 6.79
CA VAL A 259 3.46 5.59 8.21
C VAL A 259 4.36 4.75 9.10
N LEU A 260 4.70 3.52 8.70
CA LEU A 260 5.63 2.67 9.45
C LEU A 260 7.01 3.32 9.60
N ARG A 261 7.54 3.95 8.54
CA ARG A 261 8.76 4.76 8.64
C ARG A 261 8.65 5.84 9.71
N LYS A 262 7.53 6.56 9.71
CA LYS A 262 7.31 7.70 10.60
C LYS A 262 7.19 7.26 12.06
N THR A 263 6.51 6.14 12.31
CA THR A 263 6.06 5.75 13.65
C THR A 263 6.90 4.69 14.33
N LEU A 264 7.63 3.85 13.58
CA LEU A 264 8.47 2.81 14.17
C LEU A 264 9.85 3.32 14.56
N LYS A 265 10.40 2.70 15.61
CA LYS A 265 11.79 2.89 16.05
C LYS A 265 12.77 2.46 14.97
N THR A 266 13.94 3.08 14.92
CA THR A 266 15.02 2.72 13.98
C THR A 266 15.57 1.32 14.25
N ASP A 267 16.28 0.74 13.26
CA ASP A 267 16.93 -0.58 13.42
C ASP A 267 17.84 -0.67 14.66
N LEU A 268 18.53 0.43 15.03
CA LEU A 268 19.40 0.47 16.19
C LEU A 268 18.59 0.37 17.49
N GLU A 269 17.52 1.16 17.59
CA GLU A 269 16.61 1.15 18.75
C GLU A 269 15.88 -0.19 18.86
N MET A 270 15.45 -0.78 17.73
CA MET A 270 14.83 -2.11 17.72
C MET A 270 15.78 -3.18 18.27
N LYS A 271 17.06 -3.17 17.85
CA LYS A 271 18.07 -4.09 18.38
C LYS A 271 18.25 -3.95 19.89
N GLN A 272 18.32 -2.71 20.39
CA GLN A 272 18.42 -2.46 21.82
C GLN A 272 17.20 -3.01 22.58
N ILE A 273 16.00 -2.82 22.04
CA ILE A 273 14.77 -3.36 22.64
C ILE A 273 14.77 -4.87 22.67
N PHE A 274 15.15 -5.53 21.58
CA PHE A 274 15.24 -6.99 21.55
C PHE A 274 16.25 -7.52 22.57
N GLU A 275 17.39 -6.88 22.76
CA GLU A 275 18.36 -7.27 23.80
C GLU A 275 17.82 -7.05 25.21
N VAL A 276 17.14 -5.93 25.47
CA VAL A 276 16.49 -5.68 26.78
C VAL A 276 15.41 -6.71 27.07
N LEU A 277 14.56 -7.01 26.08
CA LEU A 277 13.46 -7.98 26.23
C LEU A 277 13.99 -9.41 26.44
N LYS A 278 15.03 -9.83 25.72
CA LYS A 278 15.73 -11.11 25.97
C LYS A 278 16.35 -11.18 27.36
N ASN A 279 16.96 -10.09 27.84
CA ASN A 279 17.62 -10.10 29.14
C ASN A 279 16.65 -10.10 30.32
N LYS A 280 15.38 -9.72 30.12
CA LYS A 280 14.31 -9.93 31.10
C LYS A 280 13.89 -11.40 31.22
N GLU A 281 14.36 -12.28 30.34
CA GLU A 281 14.12 -13.73 30.39
C GLU A 281 15.11 -14.47 31.30
N LYS A 282 16.20 -13.82 31.74
CA LYS A 282 17.18 -14.38 32.71
C LYS A 282 16.87 -13.93 34.13
#